data_AF-V4QS73-F1
#
_entry.id   AF-V4QS73-F1
#
_cell.length_a   1.000
_cell.length_b   1.000
_cell.length_c   1.000
_cell.angle_alpha   90.00
_cell.angle_beta   90.00
_cell.angle_gamma   90.00
#
_symmetry.space_group_name_H-M   'P 1'
#
loop_
_entity.id
_entity.type
_entity.pdbx_description
1 polymer ?
#
loop_
_entity_poly.entity_id
_entity_poly.type
_entity_poly.pdbx_seq_one_letter_code
_entity_poly.pdbx_strand_id
1 'polypeptide(L)'
;MGLVRPILGGTVVFVMSAMLFGGVVLYPDAPIQKCDSDNDYFYKNHPDGYCGKQGQNHTEAEFRQFKVWETSMMVIWPLGILLGALLQRKRS
;
A
#
# COMPACT_ATOMS: atom_id res chain seq x y z
N MET A 1 14.84 -31.17 -4.28
CA MET A 1 14.81 -29.79 -3.71
C MET A 1 14.89 -28.65 -4.76
N GLY A 2 14.85 -28.93 -6.07
CA GLY A 2 15.02 -27.89 -7.11
C GLY A 2 13.82 -26.98 -7.38
N LEU A 3 12.58 -27.47 -7.18
CA LEU A 3 11.37 -26.74 -7.58
C LEU A 3 10.83 -25.77 -6.50
N VAL A 4 11.12 -26.02 -5.22
CA VAL A 4 10.53 -25.27 -4.10
C VAL A 4 11.00 -23.81 -4.06
N ARG A 5 12.26 -23.55 -4.41
CA ARG A 5 12.86 -22.20 -4.35
C ARG A 5 12.28 -21.23 -5.39
N PRO A 6 12.19 -21.58 -6.69
CA PRO A 6 11.57 -20.68 -7.67
C PRO A 6 10.08 -20.49 -7.40
N ILE A 7 9.38 -21.52 -6.89
CA ILE A 7 7.98 -21.39 -6.45
C ILE A 7 7.90 -20.35 -5.32
N LEU A 8 8.71 -20.50 -4.26
CA LEU A 8 8.68 -19.60 -3.11
C LEU A 8 9.00 -18.15 -3.51
N GLY A 9 10.03 -17.95 -4.34
CA GLY A 9 10.38 -16.62 -4.85
C GLY A 9 9.27 -16.02 -5.72
N GLY A 10 8.66 -16.84 -6.58
CA GLY A 10 7.50 -16.42 -7.39
C GLY A 10 6.30 -16.02 -6.53
N THR A 11 5.99 -16.79 -5.47
CA THR A 11 4.91 -16.46 -4.54
C THR A 11 5.15 -15.14 -3.83
N VAL A 12 6.37 -14.87 -3.36
CA VAL A 12 6.71 -13.59 -2.70
C VAL A 12 6.48 -12.41 -3.67
N VAL A 13 7.02 -12.49 -4.88
CA VAL A 13 6.85 -11.44 -5.90
C VAL A 13 5.38 -11.24 -6.25
N PHE A 14 4.63 -12.33 -6.41
CA PHE A 14 3.20 -12.27 -6.72
C PHE A 14 2.40 -11.59 -5.61
N VAL A 15 2.61 -11.98 -4.34
CA VAL A 15 1.90 -11.39 -3.20
C VAL A 15 2.23 -9.90 -3.07
N MET A 16 3.51 -9.52 -3.18
CA MET A 16 3.91 -8.11 -3.10
C MET A 16 3.29 -7.27 -4.23
N SER A 17 3.27 -7.81 -5.45
CA SER A 17 2.68 -7.16 -6.61
C SER A 17 1.17 -7.01 -6.45
N ALA A 18 0.49 -8.08 -6.05
CA ALA A 18 -0.96 -8.08 -5.83
C ALA A 18 -1.38 -7.06 -4.76
N MET A 19 -0.62 -6.94 -3.66
CA MET A 19 -0.88 -5.95 -2.62
C MET A 19 -0.66 -4.51 -3.10
N LEU A 20 0.38 -4.28 -3.90
CA LEU A 20 0.65 -2.96 -4.48
C LEU A 20 -0.46 -2.56 -5.46
N PHE A 21 -0.73 -3.38 -6.48
CA PHE A 21 -1.71 -3.06 -7.51
C PHE A 21 -3.14 -3.03 -6.95
N GLY A 22 -3.47 -3.93 -6.03
CA GLY A 22 -4.75 -3.92 -5.32
C GLY A 22 -4.97 -2.60 -4.58
N GLY A 23 -3.95 -2.10 -3.88
CA GLY A 23 -4.01 -0.81 -3.21
C GLY A 23 -4.15 0.39 -4.14
N VAL A 24 -3.43 0.40 -5.27
CA VAL A 24 -3.54 1.48 -6.27
C VAL A 24 -4.94 1.53 -6.90
N VAL A 25 -5.56 0.37 -7.12
CA VAL A 25 -6.94 0.29 -7.64
C VAL A 25 -7.96 0.70 -6.58
N LEU A 26 -7.76 0.30 -5.32
CA LEU A 26 -8.67 0.62 -4.21
C LEU A 26 -8.59 2.07 -3.75
N TYR A 27 -7.40 2.68 -3.83
CA TYR A 27 -7.13 4.03 -3.32
C TYR A 27 -6.47 4.92 -4.40
N PRO A 28 -7.19 5.21 -5.51
CA PRO A 28 -6.63 5.97 -6.65
C PRO A 28 -6.33 7.45 -6.30
N ASP A 29 -6.95 7.96 -5.24
CA ASP A 29 -6.84 9.30 -4.67
C ASP A 29 -5.98 9.36 -3.40
N ALA A 30 -5.27 8.27 -3.07
CA ALA A 30 -4.26 8.29 -2.02
C ALA A 30 -3.19 9.38 -2.23
N PRO A 31 -2.58 9.91 -1.16
CA PRO A 31 -2.76 9.53 0.25
C PRO A 31 -4.07 10.06 0.85
N ILE A 32 -4.76 9.23 1.64
CA ILE A 32 -5.91 9.65 2.45
C ILE A 32 -5.38 10.17 3.79
N GLN A 33 -5.74 11.40 4.12
CA GLN A 33 -5.32 12.11 5.34
C GLN A 33 -6.49 12.85 5.98
N LYS A 34 -6.30 13.44 7.16
CA LYS A 34 -7.32 14.35 7.71
C LYS A 34 -7.43 15.59 6.82
N CYS A 35 -8.65 16.07 6.62
CA CYS A 35 -8.89 17.34 5.95
C CYS A 35 -8.15 18.45 6.69
N ASP A 36 -7.37 19.23 5.95
CA ASP A 36 -6.73 20.43 6.46
C ASP A 36 -7.54 21.64 5.99
N SER A 37 -8.07 22.42 6.93
CA SER A 37 -8.87 23.60 6.60
C SER A 37 -8.05 24.69 5.88
N ASP A 38 -6.73 24.64 5.98
CA ASP A 38 -5.83 25.70 5.49
C ASP A 38 -5.26 25.40 4.08
N ASN A 39 -5.53 24.21 3.52
CA ASN A 39 -5.07 23.85 2.18
C ASN A 39 -6.13 24.12 1.11
N ASP A 40 -5.70 24.76 0.01
CA ASP A 40 -6.53 24.95 -1.18
C ASP A 40 -6.69 23.64 -1.95
N TYR A 41 -7.67 22.81 -1.56
CA TYR A 41 -8.03 21.63 -2.35
C TYR A 41 -8.91 22.01 -3.56
N PHE A 42 -8.88 21.17 -4.59
CA PHE A 42 -9.65 21.38 -5.81
C PHE A 42 -11.16 21.47 -5.54
N TYR A 43 -11.67 20.69 -4.59
CA TYR A 43 -13.07 20.73 -4.17
C TYR A 43 -13.26 21.72 -3.04
N LYS A 44 -13.77 22.93 -3.30
CA LYS A 44 -13.92 24.04 -2.32
C LYS A 44 -14.64 23.77 -0.99
N ASN A 45 -15.34 22.65 -0.83
CA ASN A 45 -16.06 22.28 0.39
C ASN A 45 -15.52 20.95 0.93
N HIS A 46 -14.45 21.02 1.74
CA HIS A 46 -13.91 19.87 2.46
C HIS A 46 -14.53 19.89 3.86
N PRO A 47 -15.44 18.96 4.20
CA PRO A 47 -15.99 18.85 5.54
C PRO A 47 -14.90 18.37 6.52
N ASP A 48 -15.06 18.70 7.80
CA ASP A 48 -14.24 18.15 8.88
C ASP A 48 -14.26 16.60 8.81
N GLY A 49 -13.13 15.99 8.49
CA GLY A 49 -13.09 14.56 8.18
C GLY A 49 -11.76 14.10 7.57
N TYR A 50 -11.85 13.20 6.60
CA TYR A 50 -10.70 12.66 5.88
C TYR A 50 -10.82 12.97 4.38
N CYS A 51 -9.71 13.36 3.77
CA CYS A 51 -9.63 13.70 2.37
C CYS A 51 -8.51 12.96 1.62
N GLY A 52 -8.76 12.66 0.36
CA GLY A 52 -7.73 12.24 -0.60
C GLY A 52 -6.92 13.43 -1.11
N LYS A 53 -5.96 13.15 -2.01
CA LYS A 53 -4.99 14.13 -2.52
C LYS A 53 -5.60 15.39 -3.16
N GLN A 54 -6.80 15.29 -3.74
CA GLN A 54 -7.49 16.41 -4.38
C GLN A 54 -8.61 17.01 -3.51
N GLY A 55 -8.78 16.54 -2.27
CA GLY A 55 -9.89 16.91 -1.41
C GLY A 55 -11.13 16.04 -1.59
N GLN A 56 -11.02 14.84 -2.19
CA GLN A 56 -12.12 13.87 -2.21
C GLN A 56 -12.50 13.48 -0.79
N ASN A 57 -13.79 13.51 -0.43
CA ASN A 57 -14.23 13.16 0.91
C ASN A 57 -14.17 11.65 1.13
N HIS A 58 -13.63 11.25 2.28
CA HIS A 58 -13.61 9.88 2.76
C HIS A 58 -14.17 9.78 4.17
N THR A 59 -14.65 8.58 4.48
CA THR A 59 -15.08 8.19 5.82
C THR A 59 -13.87 7.80 6.69
N GLU A 60 -14.07 7.83 8.02
CA GLU A 60 -13.07 7.32 8.98
C GLU A 60 -12.74 5.84 8.74
N ALA A 61 -13.74 5.05 8.32
CA ALA A 61 -13.56 3.64 8.01
C ALA A 61 -12.60 3.43 6.83
N GLU A 62 -12.76 4.20 5.75
CA GLU A 62 -11.88 4.15 4.57
C GLU A 62 -10.47 4.61 4.92
N PHE A 63 -10.33 5.68 5.69
CA PHE A 63 -9.02 6.13 6.20
C PHE A 63 -8.33 5.02 7.00
N ARG A 64 -9.05 4.34 7.92
CA ARG A 64 -8.49 3.25 8.71
C ARG A 64 -8.05 2.08 7.83
N GLN A 65 -8.85 1.71 6.83
CA GLN A 65 -8.48 0.65 5.88
C GLN A 65 -7.24 1.03 5.07
N PHE A 66 -7.18 2.26 4.57
CA PHE A 66 -6.00 2.79 3.88
C PHE A 66 -4.75 2.75 4.77
N LYS A 67 -4.85 3.18 6.04
CA LYS A 67 -3.72 3.13 6.99
C LYS A 67 -3.27 1.70 7.27
N VAL A 68 -4.18 0.74 7.37
CA VAL A 68 -3.84 -0.68 7.52
C VAL A 68 -3.10 -1.19 6.28
N TRP A 69 -3.61 -0.89 5.08
CA TRP A 69 -2.95 -1.24 3.83
C TRP A 69 -1.55 -0.61 3.72
N GLU A 70 -1.43 0.70 3.93
CA GLU A 70 -0.17 1.45 3.90
C GLU A 70 0.85 0.88 4.90
N THR A 71 0.42 0.63 6.13
CA THR A 71 1.28 0.02 7.17
C THR A 71 1.71 -1.38 6.77
N SER A 72 0.79 -2.19 6.23
CA SER A 72 1.11 -3.54 5.77
C SER A 72 2.14 -3.52 4.65
N MET A 73 2.06 -2.56 3.73
CA MET A 73 3.04 -2.36 2.67
C MET A 73 4.43 -2.03 3.23
N MET A 74 4.50 -1.11 4.20
CA MET A 74 5.76 -0.72 4.85
C MET A 74 6.42 -1.86 5.63
N VAL A 75 5.67 -2.86 6.09
CA VAL A 75 6.20 -4.04 6.79
C VAL A 75 6.54 -5.18 5.82
N ILE A 76 5.63 -5.49 4.90
CA ILE A 76 5.76 -6.66 4.01
C ILE A 76 6.85 -6.42 2.97
N TRP A 77 7.07 -5.19 2.50
CA TRP A 77 8.10 -4.90 1.50
C TRP A 77 9.52 -5.22 1.99
N PRO A 78 9.99 -4.68 3.14
CA PRO A 78 11.29 -5.04 3.68
C PRO A 78 11.44 -6.53 3.93
N LEU A 79 10.39 -7.19 4.46
CA LEU A 79 10.40 -8.64 4.69
C LEU A 79 10.50 -9.44 3.39
N GLY A 80 9.74 -9.06 2.36
CA GLY A 80 9.77 -9.68 1.04
C GLY A 80 11.12 -9.53 0.35
N ILE A 81 11.73 -8.34 0.43
CA ILE A 81 13.08 -8.08 -0.08
C ILE A 81 14.12 -8.94 0.66
N LEU A 82 14.05 -8.98 2.00
CA LEU A 82 14.97 -9.78 2.82
C LEU A 82 14.85 -11.28 2.48
N LEU A 83 13.63 -11.80 2.38
CA LEU A 83 13.37 -13.18 1.97
C LEU A 83 13.89 -13.45 0.56
N GLY A 84 13.66 -12.53 -0.38
CA GLY A 84 14.19 -12.61 -1.74
C GLY A 84 15.72 -12.69 -1.75
N ALA A 85 16.39 -11.83 -1.00
CA ALA A 85 17.85 -11.81 -0.87
C ALA A 85 18.39 -13.13 -0.27
N LEU A 86 17.74 -13.68 0.76
CA LEU A 86 18.12 -14.96 1.37
C LEU A 86 17.91 -16.14 0.41
N LEU A 87 16.85 -16.11 -0.41
CA LEU A 87 16.59 -17.14 -1.42
C LEU A 87 17.63 -17.12 -2.54
N GLN A 88 18.11 -15.93 -2.94
CA GLN A 88 19.16 -15.74 -3.94
C GLN A 88 20.55 -16.10 -3.42
N ARG A 89 20.85 -15.85 -2.14
CA ARG A 89 22.17 -16.11 -1.53
C ARG A 89 22.64 -17.56 -1.59
N LYS A 90 21.74 -18.55 -1.67
CA LYS A 90 22.13 -19.98 -1.82
C LYS A 90 22.34 -20.41 -3.28
N ARG A 91 22.16 -19.50 -4.25
CA ARG A 91 22.40 -19.75 -5.68
C ARG A 91 23.84 -19.39 -6.10
N SER A 92 24.50 -18.52 -5.35
CA SER A 92 25.92 -18.17 -5.50
C SER A 92 26.81 -19.07 -4.66
#